data_AF-A0A1Q7XC77-F1
#
_entry.id   AF-A0A1Q7XC77-F1
#
_cell.length_a   1.000
_cell.length_b   1.000
_cell.length_c   1.000
_cell.angle_alpha   90.00
_cell.angle_beta   90.00
_cell.angle_gamma   90.00
#
_symmetry.space_group_name_H-M   'P 1'
#
loop_
_entity.id
_entity.type
_entity.pdbx_description
1 polymer ?
#
loop_
_entity_poly.entity_id
_entity_poly.type
_entity_poly.pdbx_seq_one_letter_code
_entity_poly.pdbx_strand_id
1 'polypeptide(L)' 'MMKSAFETEEGVQAAQLNDVLIYQSKKMAVRFKFKDSTKEYDVMLTRRQYENLKSIPTLQYCKTIIN' A
#
# COMPACT_ATOMS: atom_id res chain seq x y z
N MET A 1 21.11 -41.90 19.50
CA MET A 1 19.72 -41.40 19.61
C MET A 1 19.48 -40.47 18.44
N MET A 2 18.31 -40.62 17.81
CA MET A 2 17.95 -40.12 16.48
C MET A 2 17.99 -38.59 16.35
N LYS A 3 18.37 -38.15 15.14
CA LYS A 3 18.18 -36.79 14.62
C LYS A 3 16.69 -36.45 14.65
N SER A 4 16.33 -35.25 15.11
CA SER A 4 15.07 -34.63 14.72
C SER A 4 15.27 -33.11 14.64
N ALA A 5 15.84 -32.68 13.52
CA ALA A 5 15.64 -31.33 13.03
C ALA A 5 14.26 -31.31 12.37
N PHE A 6 13.25 -30.98 13.15
CA PHE A 6 11.93 -30.61 12.64
C PHE A 6 11.75 -29.12 12.97
N GLU A 7 12.51 -28.30 12.26
CA GLU A 7 12.21 -26.87 12.15
C GLU A 7 10.93 -26.77 11.34
N THR A 8 9.84 -26.48 12.05
CA THR A 8 8.49 -26.35 11.54
C THR A 8 8.43 -25.29 10.44
N GLU A 9 8.06 -25.71 9.24
CA GLU A 9 7.83 -24.86 8.04
C GLU A 9 6.78 -23.74 8.28
N GLU A 10 6.01 -23.82 9.38
CA GLU A 10 5.01 -22.81 9.77
C GLU A 10 5.61 -21.46 10.20
N GLY A 11 6.86 -21.44 10.69
CA GLY A 11 7.50 -20.21 11.15
C GLY A 11 7.91 -19.25 10.01
N VAL A 12 8.16 -19.77 8.82
CA VAL A 12 8.63 -18.99 7.66
C VAL A 12 7.45 -18.34 6.91
N GLN A 13 6.29 -19.01 6.88
CA GLN A 13 5.08 -18.49 6.22
C GLN A 13 4.45 -17.30 6.97
N ALA A 14 4.47 -17.31 8.31
CA ALA A 14 3.92 -16.22 9.12
C ALA A 14 4.73 -14.91 9.00
N ALA A 15 6.07 -15.00 8.87
CA ALA A 15 6.92 -13.84 8.68
C ALA A 15 6.67 -13.15 7.33
N GLN A 16 6.51 -13.91 6.24
CA GLN A 16 6.21 -13.36 4.92
C GLN A 16 4.82 -12.74 4.83
N LEU A 17 3.81 -13.32 5.49
CA LEU A 17 2.46 -12.73 5.57
C LEU A 17 2.46 -11.39 6.32
N ASN A 18 3.25 -11.27 7.39
CA ASN A 18 3.38 -10.04 8.15
C ASN A 18 4.02 -8.92 7.32
N ASP A 19 5.07 -9.21 6.54
CA ASP A 19 5.67 -8.20 5.66
C ASP A 19 4.71 -7.72 4.58
N VAL A 20 3.89 -8.61 4.00
CA VAL A 20 2.85 -8.23 3.03
C VAL A 20 1.77 -7.37 3.68
N LEU A 21 1.32 -7.71 4.89
CA LEU A 21 0.34 -6.92 5.65
C LEU A 21 0.90 -5.55 6.07
N ILE A 22 2.16 -5.49 6.49
CA ILE A 22 2.85 -4.24 6.85
C ILE A 22 3.07 -3.37 5.59
N TYR A 23 3.48 -3.95 4.47
CA TYR A 23 3.63 -3.22 3.19
C TYR A 23 2.30 -2.66 2.67
N GLN A 24 1.19 -3.35 2.89
CA GLN A 24 -0.15 -2.86 2.53
C GLN A 24 -0.65 -1.78 3.50
N SER A 25 -0.15 -1.76 4.73
CA SER A 25 -0.57 -0.83 5.79
C SER A 25 0.19 0.50 5.79
N LYS A 26 1.30 0.60 5.04
CA LYS A 26 2.02 1.87 4.89
C LYS A 26 1.17 2.86 4.09
N LYS A 27 0.65 3.86 4.81
CA LYS A 27 -0.04 5.00 4.20
C LYS A 27 0.98 5.94 3.56
N MET A 28 0.67 6.40 2.35
CA MET A 28 1.44 7.38 1.60
C MET A 28 0.63 8.67 1.45
N ALA A 29 1.32 9.81 1.49
CA ALA A 29 0.71 11.10 1.20
C ALA A 29 0.49 11.21 -0.31
N VAL A 30 -0.72 11.59 -0.71
CA VAL A 30 -1.12 11.70 -2.10
C VAL A 30 -1.78 13.06 -2.32
N ARG A 31 -1.36 13.75 -3.39
CA ARG A 31 -2.02 14.95 -3.91
C ARG A 31 -2.75 14.63 -5.20
N PHE A 32 -4.01 15.04 -5.29
CA PHE A 32 -4.79 14.87 -6.51
C PHE A 32 -5.71 16.06 -6.78
N LYS A 33 -6.17 16.16 -8.03
CA LYS A 33 -7.08 17.19 -8.51
C LYS A 33 -8.06 16.59 -9.51
N PHE A 34 -9.34 16.96 -9.41
CA PHE A 34 -10.36 16.61 -10.41
C PHE A 34 -10.34 17.62 -11.56
N LYS A 35 -10.68 17.17 -12.77
CA LYS A 35 -10.72 18.03 -13.99
C LYS A 35 -11.65 19.22 -13.85
N ASP A 36 -12.79 19.03 -13.18
CA ASP A 36 -13.83 20.06 -13.02
C ASP A 36 -13.68 20.87 -11.73
N SER A 37 -12.62 20.64 -10.94
CA SER A 37 -12.38 21.33 -9.68
C SER A 37 -11.18 22.26 -9.77
N THR A 38 -11.30 23.44 -9.17
CA THR A 38 -10.16 24.36 -8.99
C THR A 38 -9.30 24.00 -7.78
N LYS A 39 -9.79 23.11 -6.90
CA LYS A 39 -9.14 22.73 -5.64
C LYS A 39 -8.22 21.52 -5.81
N GLU A 40 -7.13 21.53 -5.06
CA GLU A 40 -6.25 20.37 -4.86
C GLU A 40 -6.58 19.71 -3.52
N TYR A 41 -6.42 18.39 -3.45
CA TYR A 41 -6.69 17.59 -2.26
C TYR A 41 -5.45 16.82 -1.85
N ASP A 42 -5.16 16.84 -0.55
CA ASP A 42 -4.09 16.07 0.08
C ASP A 42 -4.68 15.04 1.03
N VAL A 43 -4.31 13.77 0.85
CA VAL A 43 -4.86 12.65 1.62
C VAL A 43 -3.81 11.56 1.87
N MET A 44 -3.92 10.89 3.01
CA MET A 44 -3.11 9.71 3.33
C MET A 44 -3.85 8.44 2.90
N LEU A 45 -3.32 7.71 1.92
CA LEU A 45 -3.94 6.52 1.36
C LEU A 45 -3.00 5.31 1.46
N THR A 46 -3.56 4.11 1.54
CA THR A 46 -2.77 2.90 1.29
C THR A 46 -2.42 2.82 -0.20
N ARG A 47 -1.40 2.01 -0.55
CA ARG A 47 -1.05 1.78 -1.96
C ARG A 47 -2.24 1.32 -2.80
N ARG A 48 -3.08 0.42 -2.27
CA ARG A 48 -4.28 -0.07 -2.96
C ARG A 48 -5.29 1.05 -3.21
N GLN A 49 -5.50 1.92 -2.23
CA GLN A 49 -6.40 3.06 -2.38
C GLN A 49 -5.85 4.08 -3.39
N TYR A 50 -4.53 4.32 -3.40
CA TYR A 50 -3.88 5.19 -4.38
C TYR A 50 -4.07 4.69 -5.82
N GLU A 51 -3.82 3.40 -6.09
CA GLU A 51 -4.01 2.81 -7.42
C GLU A 51 -5.47 2.87 -7.87
N ASN A 52 -6.41 2.60 -6.95
CA ASN A 52 -7.85 2.74 -7.23
C ASN A 52 -8.25 4.20 -7.50
N LEU A 53 -7.66 5.15 -6.78
CA LEU A 53 -7.93 6.57 -7.02
C LEU A 53 -7.40 6.97 -8.40
N LYS A 54 -6.16 6.57 -8.73
CA LYS A 54 -5.51 6.90 -10.00
C LYS A 54 -6.26 6.38 -11.23
N SER A 55 -7.04 5.31 -11.12
CA SER A 55 -7.84 4.77 -12.22
C SER A 55 -9.11 5.57 -12.52
N ILE A 56 -9.45 6.58 -11.71
CA ILE A 56 -10.65 7.40 -11.91
C ILE A 56 -10.43 8.40 -13.07
N PRO A 57 -11.24 8.35 -14.14
CA PRO A 57 -11.04 9.17 -15.35
C PRO A 57 -11.34 10.67 -15.15
N THR A 58 -12.05 11.03 -14.08
CA THR A 58 -12.37 12.42 -13.72
C THR A 58 -11.21 13.13 -13.01
N LEU A 59 -10.13 12.41 -12.66
CA LEU A 59 -8.93 13.03 -12.15
C LEU A 59 -8.14 13.71 -13.26
N GLN A 60 -7.71 14.93 -12.99
CA GLN A 60 -6.73 15.64 -13.79
C GLN A 60 -5.33 15.09 -13.53
N TYR A 61 -4.98 14.88 -12.25
CA TYR A 61 -3.76 14.19 -11.84
C TYR A 61 -3.90 13.58 -10.45
N CYS A 62 -3.03 12.61 -10.15
CA CYS A 62 -2.89 11.97 -8.85
C CYS A 62 -1.43 11.55 -8.64
N LYS A 63 -0.73 12.13 -7.66
CA LYS A 63 0.70 11.92 -7.41
C LYS A 63 1.00 11.71 -5.93
N THR A 64 2.00 10.91 -5.62
CA THR A 64 2.53 10.80 -4.25
C THR A 64 3.32 12.05 -3.90
N ILE A 65 3.16 12.54 -2.68
CA ILE A 65 3.97 13.60 -2.10
C ILE A 65 5.05 12.91 -1.28
N ILE A 66 6.28 12.90 -1.79
CA ILE A 66 7.45 12.42 -1.05
C ILE A 66 8.09 13.69 -0.49
N ASN A 67 8.08 13.84 0.83
CA ASN A 67 8.89 14.85 1.52
C ASN A 67 10.34 14.39 1.58
#